data_AF-A0A085MC17-F1
#
_entry.id   AF-A0A085MC17-F1
#
_cell.length_a   1.000
_cell.length_b   1.000
_cell.length_c   1.000
_cell.angle_alpha   90.00
_cell.angle_beta   90.00
_cell.angle_gamma   90.00
#
_symmetry.space_group_name_H-M   'P 1'
#
loop_
_entity.id
_entity.type
_entity.pdbx_description
1 polymer ?
#
loop_
_entity_poly.entity_id
_entity_poly.type
_entity_poly.pdbx_seq_one_letter_code
_entity_poly.pdbx_strand_id
1 'polypeptide(L)'
;MELQDNVEKSRADIAYMSDLYFKFNEMNLQLQGDQLNLIKTKTVVTAFIGKLAIFGQNLGRGDYRQFPNLNDLKENGGLPDDVVRSFCDHLSMLHEDMCERYKDVLSMLIPDWVLDPFTSLAGVEVTYQEELIEMQANEELNPKIKGGYTSFWLQQEIAVSQAMERS
;
A
#
# COMPACT_ATOMS: atom_id res chain seq x y z
N MET A 1 30.84 -7.74 -31.18
CA MET A 1 30.12 -8.70 -30.33
C MET A 1 29.92 -8.09 -28.94
N GLU A 2 30.97 -7.90 -28.14
CA GLU A 2 30.83 -7.29 -26.79
C GLU A 2 30.11 -5.93 -26.74
N LEU A 3 30.38 -5.01 -27.68
CA LEU A 3 29.71 -3.70 -27.70
C LEU A 3 28.21 -3.80 -28.00
N GLN A 4 27.78 -4.76 -28.81
CA GLN A 4 26.38 -4.93 -29.17
C GLN A 4 25.61 -5.55 -28.00
N ASP A 5 26.14 -6.61 -27.40
CA ASP A 5 25.56 -7.28 -26.23
C ASP A 5 25.42 -6.31 -25.05
N ASN A 6 26.41 -5.43 -24.83
CA ASN A 6 26.37 -4.40 -23.80
C ASN A 6 25.26 -3.36 -24.05
N VAL A 7 25.02 -2.97 -25.31
CA VAL A 7 23.97 -2.02 -25.67
C VAL A 7 22.58 -2.65 -25.49
N GLU A 8 22.41 -3.91 -25.89
CA GLU A 8 21.15 -4.65 -25.74
C GLU A 8 20.78 -4.84 -24.26
N LYS A 9 21.76 -5.23 -23.43
CA LYS A 9 21.57 -5.32 -21.97
C LYS A 9 21.19 -3.98 -21.36
N SER A 10 21.89 -2.91 -21.72
CA SER A 10 21.57 -1.56 -21.23
C SER A 10 20.15 -1.12 -21.61
N ARG A 11 19.68 -1.47 -22.81
CA ARG A 11 18.31 -1.16 -23.25
C ARG A 11 17.26 -1.91 -22.44
N ALA A 12 17.51 -3.19 -22.10
CA ALA A 12 16.63 -3.97 -21.24
C ALA A 12 16.56 -3.40 -19.83
N ASP A 13 17.71 -3.04 -19.24
CA ASP A 13 17.78 -2.42 -17.92
C ASP A 13 16.98 -1.11 -17.87
N ILE A 14 17.13 -0.24 -18.88
CA ILE A 14 16.39 1.03 -18.97
C ILE A 14 14.88 0.79 -19.09
N ALA A 15 14.45 -0.15 -19.95
CA ALA A 15 13.03 -0.45 -20.13
C ALA A 15 12.39 -0.97 -18.83
N TYR A 16 13.05 -1.96 -18.20
CA TYR A 16 12.62 -2.51 -16.91
C TYR A 16 12.57 -1.45 -15.81
N MET A 17 13.63 -0.66 -15.63
CA MET A 17 13.69 0.36 -14.59
C MET A 17 12.68 1.48 -14.83
N SER A 18 12.47 1.89 -16.08
CA SER A 18 11.45 2.90 -16.42
C SER A 18 10.05 2.44 -16.00
N ASP A 19 9.67 1.20 -16.33
CA ASP A 19 8.41 0.60 -15.91
C ASP A 19 8.29 0.50 -14.39
N LEU A 20 9.36 0.11 -13.70
CA LEU A 20 9.38 -0.02 -12.24
C LEU A 20 9.24 1.35 -11.55
N TYR A 21 9.97 2.37 -12.00
CA TYR A 21 9.87 3.73 -11.47
C TYR A 21 8.50 4.35 -11.69
N PHE A 22 7.85 4.05 -12.82
CA PHE A 22 6.47 4.46 -13.03
C PHE A 22 5.55 3.93 -11.92
N LYS A 23 5.68 2.65 -11.55
CA LYS A 23 4.91 2.02 -10.47
C LYS A 23 5.22 2.63 -9.11
N PHE A 24 6.49 2.95 -8.85
CA PHE A 24 6.86 3.69 -7.65
C PHE A 24 6.19 5.05 -7.58
N ASN A 25 6.15 5.78 -8.70
CA ASN A 25 5.48 7.07 -8.76
C ASN A 25 3.98 6.95 -8.51
N GLU A 26 3.32 5.91 -9.04
CA GLU A 26 1.90 5.64 -8.74
C GLU A 26 1.65 5.39 -7.25
N MET A 27 2.53 4.64 -6.57
CA MET A 27 2.46 4.45 -5.13
C MET A 27 2.72 5.76 -4.39
N ASN A 28 3.78 6.49 -4.76
CA ASN A 28 4.17 7.74 -4.11
C ASN A 28 3.09 8.81 -4.22
N LEU A 29 2.41 8.92 -5.37
CA LEU A 29 1.27 9.84 -5.54
C LEU A 29 0.14 9.52 -4.56
N GLN A 30 -0.15 8.24 -4.32
CA GLN A 30 -1.14 7.85 -3.32
C GLN A 30 -0.70 8.19 -1.89
N LEU A 31 0.60 8.05 -1.60
CA LEU A 31 1.20 8.38 -0.30
C LEU A 31 1.42 9.89 -0.07
N GLN A 32 1.28 10.72 -1.10
CA GLN A 32 1.42 12.18 -1.00
C GLN A 32 0.06 12.90 -0.99
N GLY A 33 -1.06 12.17 -1.04
CA GLY A 33 -2.39 12.77 -1.07
C GLY A 33 -2.80 13.41 0.25
N ASP A 34 -3.51 14.55 0.18
CA ASP A 34 -3.89 15.38 1.33
C ASP A 34 -4.82 14.71 2.36
N GLN A 35 -5.43 13.57 2.03
CA GLN A 35 -6.34 12.83 2.90
C GLN A 35 -5.76 11.51 3.42
N LEU A 36 -4.43 11.40 3.48
CA LEU A 36 -3.76 10.20 3.97
C LEU A 36 -3.92 10.04 5.48
N ASN A 37 -4.21 8.83 5.91
CA ASN A 37 -4.14 8.41 7.31
C ASN A 37 -3.41 7.06 7.38
N LEU A 38 -3.05 6.63 8.59
CA LEU A 38 -2.22 5.45 8.77
C LEU A 38 -2.84 4.16 8.21
N ILE A 39 -4.17 4.04 8.25
CA ILE A 39 -4.93 2.93 7.65
C ILE A 39 -4.78 2.93 6.11
N LYS A 40 -4.92 4.10 5.48
CA LYS A 40 -4.70 4.26 4.02
C LYS A 40 -3.25 4.01 3.64
N THR A 41 -2.28 4.52 4.41
CA THR A 41 -0.84 4.24 4.22
C THR A 41 -0.57 2.74 4.23
N LYS A 42 -1.09 2.03 5.26
CA LYS A 42 -0.97 0.58 5.34
C LYS A 42 -1.53 -0.10 4.10
N THR A 43 -2.72 0.28 3.67
CA THR A 43 -3.38 -0.28 2.49
C THR A 43 -2.53 -0.10 1.22
N VAL A 44 -2.04 1.10 0.95
CA VAL A 44 -1.23 1.42 -0.24
C VAL A 44 0.08 0.64 -0.24
N VAL A 45 0.80 0.63 0.87
CA VAL A 45 2.09 -0.06 1.02
C VAL A 45 1.90 -1.58 0.90
N THR A 46 0.93 -2.17 1.62
CA THR A 46 0.63 -3.60 1.54
C THR A 46 0.28 -4.01 0.11
N ALA A 47 -0.55 -3.24 -0.58
CA ALA A 47 -0.92 -3.53 -1.96
C ALA A 47 0.29 -3.47 -2.91
N PHE A 48 1.17 -2.47 -2.74
CA PHE A 48 2.36 -2.35 -3.59
C PHE A 48 3.35 -3.49 -3.37
N ILE A 49 3.63 -3.86 -2.11
CA ILE A 49 4.48 -5.01 -1.77
C ILE A 49 3.91 -6.30 -2.37
N GLY A 50 2.60 -6.53 -2.22
CA GLY A 50 1.94 -7.69 -2.84
C GLY A 50 2.06 -7.72 -4.37
N LYS A 51 2.04 -6.56 -5.03
CA LYS A 51 2.25 -6.45 -6.49
C LYS A 51 3.68 -6.81 -6.89
N LEU A 52 4.71 -6.43 -6.13
CA LEU A 52 6.11 -6.78 -6.42
C LEU A 52 6.30 -8.30 -6.53
N ALA A 53 5.69 -9.07 -5.61
CA ALA A 53 5.74 -10.53 -5.64
C ALA A 53 5.12 -11.10 -6.93
N ILE A 54 3.98 -10.56 -7.37
CA ILE A 54 3.30 -11.00 -8.60
C ILE A 54 4.09 -10.59 -9.85
N PHE A 55 4.71 -9.40 -9.86
CA PHE A 55 5.53 -8.95 -10.97
C PHE A 55 6.69 -9.90 -11.26
N GLY A 56 7.42 -10.34 -10.23
CA GLY A 56 8.52 -11.29 -10.39
C GLY A 56 8.02 -12.66 -10.90
N GLN A 57 6.92 -13.17 -10.32
CA GLN A 57 6.33 -14.45 -10.74
C GLN A 57 5.87 -14.45 -12.20
N ASN A 58 5.23 -13.36 -12.65
CA ASN A 58 4.71 -13.25 -14.01
C ASN A 58 5.84 -13.07 -15.03
N LEU A 59 6.85 -12.24 -14.72
CA LEU A 59 8.04 -12.13 -15.56
C LEU A 59 8.77 -13.47 -15.72
N GLY A 60 8.94 -14.22 -14.62
CA GLY A 60 9.54 -15.56 -14.66
C GLY A 60 8.75 -16.59 -15.47
N ARG A 61 7.44 -16.35 -15.69
CA ARG A 61 6.57 -17.16 -16.56
C ARG A 61 6.52 -16.66 -18.01
N GLY A 62 7.21 -15.56 -18.32
CA GLY A 62 7.22 -14.94 -19.65
C GLY A 62 6.02 -14.02 -19.93
N ASP A 63 5.30 -13.55 -18.89
CA ASP A 63 4.23 -12.56 -19.02
C ASP A 63 4.74 -11.16 -18.64
N TYR A 64 4.89 -10.32 -19.67
CA TYR A 64 5.47 -8.99 -19.56
C TYR A 64 4.42 -7.87 -19.57
N ARG A 65 3.11 -8.17 -19.58
CA ARG A 65 2.04 -7.16 -19.72
C ARG A 65 2.06 -6.07 -18.65
N GLN A 66 2.65 -6.37 -17.50
CA GLN A 66 2.80 -5.42 -16.40
C GLN A 66 3.99 -4.46 -16.60
N PHE A 67 4.88 -4.72 -17.56
CA PHE A 67 6.06 -3.95 -17.91
C PHE A 67 5.98 -3.58 -19.40
N PRO A 68 5.18 -2.57 -19.78
CA PRO A 68 4.91 -2.26 -21.18
C PRO A 68 6.18 -1.94 -21.98
N ASN A 69 7.12 -1.16 -21.44
CA ASN A 69 8.37 -0.85 -22.15
C ASN A 69 9.21 -2.12 -22.34
N LEU A 70 9.26 -3.00 -21.34
CA LEU A 70 9.98 -4.27 -21.43
C LEU A 70 9.27 -5.27 -22.37
N ASN A 71 7.94 -5.29 -22.39
CA ASN A 71 7.14 -6.11 -23.29
C ASN A 71 7.40 -5.73 -24.75
N ASP A 72 7.38 -4.44 -25.05
CA ASP A 72 7.69 -3.92 -26.38
C ASP A 72 9.11 -4.30 -26.80
N LEU A 73 10.08 -4.23 -25.89
CA LEU A 73 11.45 -4.67 -26.16
C LEU A 73 11.51 -6.18 -26.49
N LYS A 74 10.83 -7.00 -25.68
CA LYS A 74 10.75 -8.45 -25.84
C LYS A 74 10.11 -8.85 -27.17
N GLU A 75 9.07 -8.15 -27.61
CA GLU A 75 8.41 -8.40 -28.90
C GLU A 75 9.30 -8.04 -30.10
N ASN A 76 10.20 -7.07 -29.94
CA ASN A 76 11.03 -6.54 -31.03
C ASN A 76 12.47 -7.07 -31.09
N GLY A 77 12.89 -7.90 -30.13
CA GLY A 77 14.27 -8.41 -30.08
C GLY A 77 14.51 -9.62 -29.18
N GLY A 78 13.47 -10.13 -28.51
CA GLY A 78 13.63 -11.14 -27.47
C GLY A 78 14.35 -10.60 -26.23
N LEU A 79 14.37 -11.38 -25.16
CA LEU A 79 15.14 -11.10 -23.95
C LEU A 79 15.86 -12.38 -23.53
N PRO A 80 17.19 -12.34 -23.30
CA PRO A 80 17.91 -13.48 -22.76
C PRO A 80 17.36 -13.90 -21.39
N ASP A 81 17.30 -15.22 -21.14
CA ASP A 81 16.74 -15.77 -19.89
C ASP A 81 17.51 -15.32 -18.64
N ASP A 82 18.82 -15.09 -18.74
CA ASP A 82 19.65 -14.61 -17.64
C ASP A 82 19.33 -13.14 -17.27
N VAL A 83 18.99 -12.31 -18.26
CA VAL A 83 18.51 -10.95 -18.05
C VAL A 83 17.13 -10.94 -17.40
N VAL A 84 16.22 -11.81 -17.85
CA VAL A 84 14.88 -11.94 -17.21
C VAL A 84 15.02 -12.43 -15.77
N ARG A 85 15.93 -13.38 -15.52
CA ARG A 85 16.20 -13.87 -14.16
C ARG A 85 16.74 -12.77 -13.25
N SER A 86 17.65 -11.93 -13.72
CA SER A 86 18.18 -10.83 -12.89
C SER A 86 17.08 -9.82 -12.49
N PHE A 87 16.10 -9.57 -13.35
CA PHE A 87 14.93 -8.76 -13.00
C PHE A 87 14.02 -9.43 -11.97
N CYS A 88 13.80 -10.74 -12.09
CA CYS A 88 13.05 -11.50 -11.10
C CYS A 88 13.74 -11.51 -9.72
N ASP A 89 15.07 -11.67 -9.71
CA ASP A 89 15.89 -11.63 -8.50
C ASP A 89 15.83 -10.23 -7.87
N HIS A 90 15.95 -9.18 -8.68
CA HIS A 90 15.82 -7.80 -8.21
C HIS A 90 14.44 -7.51 -7.61
N LEU A 91 13.34 -7.93 -8.24
CA LEU A 91 11.99 -7.77 -7.68
C LEU A 91 11.82 -8.52 -6.35
N SER A 92 12.44 -9.69 -6.21
CA SER A 92 12.41 -10.48 -4.98
C SER A 92 13.18 -9.78 -3.85
N MET A 93 14.41 -9.31 -4.11
CA MET A 93 15.19 -8.52 -3.16
C MET A 93 14.45 -7.23 -2.76
N LEU A 94 13.87 -6.54 -3.74
CA LEU A 94 13.11 -5.31 -3.50
C LEU A 94 11.86 -5.55 -2.65
N HIS A 95 11.17 -6.68 -2.86
CA HIS A 95 10.05 -7.09 -2.02
C HIS A 95 10.49 -7.31 -0.57
N GLU A 96 11.61 -8.00 -0.33
CA GLU A 96 12.18 -8.22 1.00
C GLU A 96 12.57 -6.89 1.67
N ASP A 97 13.27 -6.02 0.95
CA ASP A 97 13.68 -4.70 1.43
C ASP A 97 12.47 -3.83 1.82
N MET A 98 11.39 -3.88 1.02
CA MET A 98 10.16 -3.15 1.32
C MET A 98 9.41 -3.74 2.50
N CYS A 99 9.37 -5.07 2.63
CA CYS A 99 8.79 -5.74 3.80
C CYS A 99 9.49 -5.31 5.09
N GLU A 100 10.82 -5.25 5.10
CA GLU A 100 11.58 -4.83 6.29
C GLU A 100 11.43 -3.32 6.53
N ARG A 101 11.52 -2.50 5.48
CA ARG A 101 11.38 -1.03 5.59
C ARG A 101 10.04 -0.59 6.16
N TYR A 102 8.95 -1.28 5.83
CA TYR A 102 7.59 -0.92 6.24
C TYR A 102 7.00 -1.89 7.27
N LYS A 103 7.86 -2.63 7.98
CA LYS A 103 7.46 -3.67 8.93
C LYS A 103 6.49 -3.19 10.00
N ASP A 104 6.72 -1.98 10.52
CA ASP A 104 5.85 -1.29 11.48
C ASP A 104 4.44 -1.04 10.90
N VAL A 105 4.37 -0.48 9.68
CA VAL A 105 3.12 -0.23 8.97
C VAL A 105 2.37 -1.54 8.67
N LEU A 106 3.09 -2.58 8.26
CA LEU A 106 2.53 -3.89 7.93
C LEU A 106 1.99 -4.61 9.17
N SER A 107 2.72 -4.55 10.28
CA SER A 107 2.37 -5.20 11.56
C SER A 107 1.34 -4.44 12.38
N MET A 108 1.07 -3.17 12.06
CA MET A 108 0.07 -2.36 12.74
C MET A 108 -1.30 -3.06 12.80
N LEU A 109 -1.83 -3.29 13.99
CA LEU A 109 -3.20 -3.76 14.15
C LEU A 109 -4.16 -2.58 14.04
N ILE A 110 -5.22 -2.75 13.25
CA ILE A 110 -6.31 -1.78 13.16
C ILE A 110 -7.48 -2.41 13.91
N PRO A 111 -7.83 -1.91 15.11
CA PRO A 111 -8.97 -2.42 15.85
C PRO A 111 -10.27 -2.21 15.07
N ASP A 112 -11.19 -3.17 15.14
CA ASP A 112 -12.47 -3.09 14.40
C ASP A 112 -13.28 -1.85 14.81
N TRP A 113 -13.24 -1.47 16.09
CA TRP A 113 -13.92 -0.28 16.60
C TRP A 113 -13.40 1.04 15.98
N VAL A 114 -12.19 1.07 15.44
CA VAL A 114 -11.66 2.24 14.70
C VAL A 114 -12.28 2.34 13.31
N LEU A 115 -12.63 1.22 12.69
CA LEU A 115 -13.30 1.21 11.39
C LEU A 115 -14.82 1.39 11.54
N ASP A 116 -15.38 0.82 12.58
CA ASP A 116 -16.79 0.95 12.93
C ASP A 116 -16.96 1.04 14.46
N PRO A 117 -17.06 2.26 15.02
CA PRO A 117 -17.17 2.48 16.47
C PRO A 117 -18.49 1.97 17.06
N PHE A 118 -19.47 1.61 16.23
CA PHE A 118 -20.75 1.06 16.71
C PHE A 118 -20.75 -0.48 16.76
N THR A 119 -19.58 -1.11 16.61
CA THR A 119 -19.38 -2.56 16.78
C THR A 119 -19.12 -2.96 18.24
N SER A 120 -18.82 -4.24 18.47
CA SER A 120 -18.57 -4.82 19.79
C SER A 120 -17.39 -4.17 20.52
N LEU A 121 -17.47 -4.10 21.85
CA LEU A 121 -16.36 -3.71 22.75
C LEU A 121 -15.24 -4.75 22.84
N ALA A 122 -15.34 -5.87 22.12
CA ALA A 122 -14.34 -6.94 22.14
C ALA A 122 -12.98 -6.41 21.67
N GLY A 123 -11.96 -6.55 22.53
CA GLY A 123 -10.59 -6.12 22.23
C GLY A 123 -10.34 -4.61 22.39
N VAL A 124 -11.32 -3.84 22.88
CA VAL A 124 -11.12 -2.43 23.25
C VAL A 124 -10.38 -2.37 24.58
N GLU A 125 -9.31 -1.57 24.65
CA GLU A 125 -8.59 -1.34 25.90
C GLU A 125 -9.49 -0.65 26.93
N VAL A 126 -9.37 -1.04 28.20
CA VAL A 126 -10.22 -0.56 29.31
C VAL A 126 -10.29 0.96 29.38
N THR A 127 -9.19 1.64 29.04
CA THR A 127 -9.09 3.11 29.03
C THR A 127 -10.03 3.80 28.04
N TYR A 128 -10.56 3.10 27.03
CA TYR A 128 -11.43 3.67 26.01
C TYR A 128 -12.85 3.12 26.04
N GLN A 129 -13.16 2.16 26.92
CA GLN A 129 -14.45 1.48 26.91
C GLN A 129 -15.61 2.40 27.31
N GLU A 130 -15.43 3.26 28.33
CA GLU A 130 -16.47 4.19 28.80
C GLU A 130 -16.81 5.23 27.71
N GLU A 131 -15.79 5.93 27.19
CA GLU A 131 -15.96 6.92 26.11
C GLU A 131 -16.62 6.30 24.85
N LEU A 132 -16.27 5.05 24.52
CA LEU A 132 -16.87 4.34 23.39
C LEU A 132 -18.33 3.97 23.64
N ILE A 133 -18.71 3.57 24.86
CA ILE A 133 -20.12 3.29 25.23
C ILE A 133 -20.97 4.54 25.09
N GLU A 134 -20.48 5.69 25.57
CA GLU A 134 -21.18 6.97 25.47
C GLU A 134 -21.36 7.38 24.00
N MET A 135 -20.31 7.22 23.19
CA MET A 135 -20.37 7.44 21.75
C MET A 135 -21.38 6.52 21.05
N GLN A 136 -21.41 5.24 21.43
CA GLN A 136 -22.34 4.25 20.89
C GLN A 136 -23.80 4.53 21.25
N ALA A 137 -24.04 5.07 22.45
CA ALA A 137 -25.37 5.48 22.91
C ALA A 137 -25.87 6.78 22.25
N ASN A 138 -24.99 7.54 21.59
CA ASN A 138 -25.36 8.78 20.93
C ASN A 138 -26.05 8.52 19.57
N GLU A 139 -27.37 8.63 19.56
CA GLU A 139 -28.21 8.43 18.36
C GLU A 139 -27.90 9.44 17.23
N GLU A 140 -27.32 10.61 17.53
CA GLU A 140 -26.94 11.62 16.53
C GLU A 140 -25.65 11.24 15.78
N LEU A 141 -24.77 10.45 16.40
CA LEU A 141 -23.49 10.03 15.81
C LEU A 141 -23.64 8.81 14.89
N ASN A 142 -24.59 7.91 15.18
CA ASN A 142 -24.84 6.71 14.38
C ASN A 142 -25.07 7.00 12.87
N PRO A 143 -25.91 7.96 12.43
CA PRO A 143 -26.06 8.23 11.00
C PRO A 143 -24.78 8.76 10.34
N LYS A 144 -23.84 9.34 11.10
CA LYS A 144 -22.62 9.98 10.58
C LYS A 144 -21.56 8.97 10.14
N ILE A 145 -21.51 7.78 10.76
CA ILE A 145 -20.55 6.73 10.35
C ILE A 145 -20.79 6.24 8.91
N LYS A 146 -22.01 6.39 8.38
CA LYS A 146 -22.35 6.07 6.98
C LYS A 146 -21.56 6.92 5.97
N GLY A 147 -21.03 8.07 6.38
CA GLY A 147 -20.09 8.88 5.61
C GLY A 147 -18.66 8.33 5.59
N GLY A 148 -18.41 7.20 6.24
CA GLY A 148 -17.12 6.53 6.36
C GLY A 148 -16.36 6.91 7.64
N TYR A 149 -15.52 5.98 8.13
CA TYR A 149 -14.76 6.16 9.37
C TYR A 149 -13.90 7.44 9.36
N THR A 150 -13.30 7.80 8.22
CA THR A 150 -12.41 8.98 8.16
C THR A 150 -13.15 10.28 8.43
N SER A 151 -14.34 10.47 7.87
CA SER A 151 -15.13 11.68 8.10
C SER A 151 -15.71 11.69 9.52
N PHE A 152 -16.12 10.52 10.01
CA PHE A 152 -16.61 10.34 11.37
C PHE A 152 -15.58 10.78 12.42
N TRP A 153 -14.33 10.30 12.34
CA TRP A 153 -13.30 10.62 13.35
C TRP A 153 -12.78 12.06 13.28
N LEU A 154 -12.91 12.74 12.14
CA LEU A 154 -12.41 14.11 11.94
C LEU A 154 -13.45 15.20 12.27
N GLN A 155 -14.66 14.84 12.70
CA GLN A 155 -15.70 15.81 13.01
C GLN A 155 -15.48 16.51 14.36
N GLN A 156 -15.84 17.80 14.45
CA GLN A 156 -15.63 18.60 15.66
C GLN A 156 -16.47 18.17 16.86
N GLU A 157 -17.66 17.60 16.65
CA GLU A 157 -18.58 17.27 17.74
C GLU A 157 -18.04 16.18 18.67
N ILE A 158 -17.27 15.21 18.16
CA ILE A 158 -16.59 14.20 19.01
C ILE A 158 -15.60 14.88 19.96
N ALA A 159 -14.90 15.92 19.51
CA ALA A 159 -13.89 16.61 20.31
C ALA A 159 -14.48 17.45 21.46
N VAL A 160 -15.76 17.87 21.36
CA VAL A 160 -16.43 18.66 22.40
C VAL A 160 -16.91 17.78 23.55
N SER A 161 -17.43 16.57 23.27
CA SER A 161 -17.82 15.61 24.31
C SER A 161 -16.65 15.23 25.22
N GLN A 162 -15.46 15.00 24.66
CA GLN A 162 -14.24 14.69 25.44
C GLN A 162 -13.69 15.88 26.26
N ALA A 163 -14.00 17.12 25.88
CA ALA A 163 -13.52 18.32 26.57
C ALA A 163 -14.40 18.72 27.77
N MET A 164 -15.69 18.40 27.74
CA MET A 164 -16.64 18.78 28.80
C MET A 164 -16.54 17.90 30.06
N GLU A 165 -15.96 16.70 29.97
CA GLU A 165 -15.81 15.78 31.12
C GLU A 165 -14.50 15.93 31.89
N ARG A 166 -13.55 16.72 31.38
CA ARG A 166 -12.24 16.97 32.01
C ARG A 166 -12.14 18.31 32.75
N SER A 167 -13.26 19.02 32.97
CA SER A 167 -13.35 20.27 33.76
C SER A 167 -14.14 20.05 35.04
#